data_AF-D7U0B7-F1
#
_entry.id   AF-D7U0B7-F1
#
_cell.length_a   1.000
_cell.length_b   1.000
_cell.length_c   1.000
_cell.angle_alpha   90.00
_cell.angle_beta   90.00
_cell.angle_gamma   90.00
#
_symmetry.space_group_name_H-M   'P 1'
#
loop_
_entity.id
_entity.type
_entity.pdbx_description
1 polymer ?
#
loop_
_entity_poly.entity_id
_entity_poly.type
_entity_poly.pdbx_seq_one_letter_code
_entity_poly.pdbx_strand_id
1 'polypeptide(L)'
;MDFAEHYKSSSLNQRNKALVKELSTPPPGAKDLYFLTQYSQSIWGQFKSCIWKQWWTYWRSPDYNLVRFSFTLAAALLVGTIFWKVGTKRENTNDLTMIIGAMYAAVLFVGINNCSTVQPIVAVERTVFYRERAAGMYSAMPYAMAQVVAEIPYVFFQTAYYSLIVYALVSFQWTAAKFFWFFFVSFFSFLYFTYYGMMTVSITPNHQVASIFAAAFYAVFNLFSGFFIPRPKIPKWWIWYYWICPLAWTVYGLIVSQYGDLEDTIKVPGMSPDPTIKWYVQNHFGYDPNFMAPVAVVLVGFGVFFAFMYAYCIKTLNFQMR
;
A
#
# COMPACT_ATOMS: atom_id res chain seq x y z
N MET A 1 14.94 -45.78 37.97
CA MET A 1 14.74 -46.56 36.73
C MET A 1 14.87 -45.61 35.57
N ASP A 2 15.76 -45.87 34.64
CA ASP A 2 15.75 -45.18 33.35
C ASP A 2 14.71 -45.84 32.44
N PHE A 3 13.60 -45.14 32.21
CA PHE A 3 12.49 -45.64 31.37
C PHE A 3 12.91 -45.83 29.91
N ALA A 4 13.91 -45.08 29.41
CA ALA A 4 14.40 -45.22 28.05
C ALA A 4 15.20 -46.52 27.88
N GLU A 5 16.07 -46.86 28.83
CA GLU A 5 16.78 -48.15 28.82
C GLU A 5 15.83 -49.33 29.01
N HIS A 6 14.87 -49.21 29.93
CA HIS A 6 13.87 -50.26 30.15
C HIS A 6 12.97 -50.47 28.92
N TYR A 7 12.59 -49.42 28.20
CA TYR A 7 11.89 -49.57 26.93
C TYR A 7 12.77 -50.25 25.87
N LYS A 8 14.04 -49.88 25.75
CA LYS A 8 14.97 -50.48 24.77
C LYS A 8 15.16 -51.98 24.96
N SER A 9 15.21 -52.46 26.20
CA SER A 9 15.34 -53.88 26.53
C SER A 9 14.01 -54.65 26.52
N SER A 10 12.87 -53.95 26.48
CA SER A 10 11.55 -54.56 26.49
C SER A 10 11.21 -55.34 25.21
N SER A 11 10.37 -56.36 25.36
CA SER A 11 9.76 -57.09 24.23
C SER A 11 8.91 -56.19 23.34
N LEU A 12 8.32 -55.12 23.88
CA LEU A 12 7.54 -54.14 23.13
C LEU A 12 8.40 -53.39 22.09
N ASN A 13 9.63 -53.00 22.46
CA ASN A 13 10.54 -52.35 21.53
C ASN A 13 10.97 -53.29 20.41
N GLN A 14 11.28 -54.54 20.75
CA GLN A 14 11.63 -55.57 19.76
C GLN A 14 10.47 -55.82 18.77
N ARG A 15 9.24 -55.92 19.27
CA ARG A 15 8.03 -56.06 18.44
C ARG A 15 7.80 -54.85 17.55
N ASN A 16 7.93 -53.63 18.08
CA ASN A 16 7.77 -52.40 17.30
C ASN A 16 8.85 -52.28 16.21
N LYS A 17 10.10 -52.66 16.49
CA LYS A 17 11.17 -52.69 15.48
C LYS A 17 10.91 -53.72 14.38
N ALA A 18 10.44 -54.91 14.74
CA ALA A 18 10.07 -55.94 13.76
C ALA A 18 8.92 -55.45 12.87
N LEU A 19 7.87 -54.86 13.46
CA LEU A 19 6.73 -54.29 12.75
C LEU A 19 7.15 -53.15 11.81
N VAL A 20 8.01 -52.24 12.26
CA VAL A 20 8.54 -51.16 11.41
C VAL A 20 9.34 -51.74 10.24
N LYS A 21 10.17 -52.78 10.47
CA LYS A 21 10.94 -53.43 9.40
C LYS A 21 10.02 -54.08 8.36
N GLU A 22 8.99 -54.79 8.81
CA GLU A 22 7.98 -55.41 7.96
C GLU A 22 7.21 -54.38 7.13
N LEU A 23 6.72 -53.30 7.76
CA LEU A 23 5.97 -52.24 7.08
C LEU A 23 6.84 -51.33 6.20
N SER A 24 8.15 -51.27 6.47
CA SER A 24 9.09 -50.50 5.65
C SER A 24 9.39 -51.16 4.30
N THR A 25 9.17 -52.48 4.18
CA THR A 25 9.32 -53.19 2.91
C THR A 25 7.99 -53.18 2.16
N PRO A 26 7.87 -52.48 1.02
CA PRO A 26 6.63 -52.45 0.27
C PRO A 26 6.31 -53.86 -0.29
N PRO A 27 5.02 -54.25 -0.38
CA PRO A 27 4.63 -55.52 -0.96
C PRO A 27 5.13 -55.68 -2.42
N PRO A 28 5.42 -56.92 -2.88
CA PRO A 28 5.82 -57.15 -4.27
C PRO A 28 4.75 -56.63 -5.24
N GLY A 29 5.15 -55.74 -6.16
CA GLY A 29 4.24 -55.11 -7.14
C GLY A 29 3.62 -53.78 -6.69
N ALA A 30 3.91 -53.31 -5.46
CA ALA A 30 3.55 -51.96 -5.04
C ALA A 30 4.33 -50.92 -5.88
N LYS A 31 3.64 -49.85 -6.28
CA LYS A 31 4.22 -48.69 -6.94
C LYS A 31 4.20 -47.51 -5.98
N ASP A 32 5.21 -46.65 -6.06
CA ASP A 32 5.24 -45.42 -5.27
C ASP A 32 4.03 -44.53 -5.61
N LEU A 33 3.44 -43.94 -4.57
CA LEU A 33 2.42 -42.91 -4.72
C LEU A 33 3.04 -41.69 -5.38
N TYR A 34 2.74 -41.50 -6.66
CA TYR A 34 3.16 -40.34 -7.42
C TYR A 34 1.98 -39.40 -7.64
N PHE A 35 2.12 -38.18 -7.13
CA PHE A 35 1.20 -37.08 -7.43
C PHE A 35 1.84 -36.18 -8.50
N LEU A 36 1.11 -35.93 -9.58
CA LEU A 36 1.56 -35.07 -10.68
C LEU A 36 1.77 -33.61 -10.25
N THR A 37 1.03 -33.17 -9.22
CA THR A 37 1.06 -31.79 -8.72
C THR A 37 1.07 -31.76 -7.20
N GLN A 38 1.76 -30.77 -6.65
CA GLN A 38 1.77 -30.52 -5.20
C GLN A 38 0.38 -30.10 -4.67
N TYR A 39 -0.43 -29.45 -5.52
CA TYR A 39 -1.75 -28.93 -5.18
C TYR A 39 -2.83 -29.54 -6.07
N SER A 40 -4.03 -29.73 -5.53
CA SER A 40 -5.17 -30.35 -6.23
C SER A 40 -5.80 -29.47 -7.31
N GLN A 41 -5.56 -28.16 -7.27
CA GLN A 41 -6.12 -27.18 -8.20
C GLN A 41 -5.01 -26.35 -8.86
N SER A 42 -5.29 -25.85 -10.08
CA SER A 42 -4.39 -24.94 -10.78
C SER A 42 -4.19 -23.63 -10.02
N ILE A 43 -3.14 -22.88 -10.35
CA ILE A 43 -2.83 -21.55 -9.78
C ILE A 43 -4.05 -20.61 -9.88
N TRP A 44 -4.78 -20.66 -10.99
CA TRP A 44 -5.98 -19.85 -11.18
C TRP A 44 -7.14 -20.29 -10.31
N GLY A 45 -7.34 -21.61 -10.16
CA GLY A 45 -8.33 -22.16 -9.23
C GLY A 45 -8.05 -21.74 -7.78
N GLN A 46 -6.78 -21.84 -7.36
CA GLN A 46 -6.32 -21.37 -6.06
C GLN A 46 -6.60 -19.87 -5.88
N PHE A 47 -6.25 -19.05 -6.87
CA PHE A 47 -6.48 -17.60 -6.82
C PHE A 47 -7.96 -17.26 -6.68
N LYS A 48 -8.84 -17.93 -7.44
CA LYS A 48 -10.30 -17.73 -7.36
C LYS A 48 -10.86 -18.12 -5.99
N SER A 49 -10.35 -19.19 -5.38
CA SER A 49 -10.75 -19.59 -4.03
C SER A 49 -10.23 -18.63 -2.96
N CYS A 50 -8.98 -18.17 -3.09
CA CYS A 50 -8.39 -17.20 -2.17
C CYS A 50 -9.10 -15.83 -2.26
N ILE A 51 -9.43 -15.33 -3.46
CA ILE A 51 -10.14 -14.06 -3.61
C ILE A 51 -11.57 -14.14 -3.07
N TRP A 52 -12.25 -15.27 -3.28
CA TRP A 52 -13.54 -15.53 -2.65
C TRP A 52 -13.42 -15.46 -1.14
N LYS A 53 -12.45 -16.18 -0.55
CA LYS A 53 -12.21 -16.16 0.90
C LYS A 53 -11.98 -14.73 1.38
N GLN A 54 -11.06 -14.00 0.74
CA GLN A 54 -10.68 -12.65 1.17
C GLN A 54 -11.84 -11.67 1.09
N TRP A 55 -12.66 -11.76 0.03
CA TRP A 55 -13.86 -10.96 -0.11
C TRP A 55 -14.82 -11.14 1.06
N TRP A 56 -15.10 -12.40 1.43
CA TRP A 56 -15.98 -12.69 2.57
C TRP A 56 -15.36 -12.29 3.91
N THR A 57 -14.06 -12.48 4.10
CA THR A 57 -13.36 -12.00 5.31
C THR A 57 -13.52 -10.50 5.44
N TYR A 58 -13.22 -9.74 4.38
CA TYR A 58 -13.25 -8.27 4.41
C TYR A 58 -14.67 -7.73 4.57
N TRP A 59 -15.66 -8.40 3.99
CA TRP A 59 -17.07 -8.07 4.18
C TRP A 59 -17.56 -8.35 5.60
N ARG A 60 -17.10 -9.44 6.22
CA ARG A 60 -17.52 -9.86 7.58
C ARG A 60 -16.71 -9.21 8.70
N SER A 61 -15.63 -8.48 8.38
CA SER A 61 -14.80 -7.75 9.33
C SER A 61 -15.07 -6.24 9.25
N PRO A 62 -16.19 -5.75 9.84
CA PRO A 62 -16.53 -4.33 9.82
C PRO A 62 -15.43 -3.49 10.48
N ASP A 63 -14.77 -4.00 11.53
CA ASP A 63 -13.72 -3.29 12.26
C ASP A 63 -12.58 -2.77 11.37
N TYR A 64 -12.30 -3.42 10.24
CA TYR A 64 -11.30 -2.94 9.30
C TYR A 64 -11.86 -1.87 8.36
N ASN A 65 -12.82 -2.24 7.52
CA ASN A 65 -13.30 -1.38 6.44
C ASN A 65 -14.16 -0.22 6.96
N LEU A 66 -14.99 -0.44 8.00
CA LEU A 66 -15.81 0.62 8.59
C LEU A 66 -14.96 1.68 9.27
N VAL A 67 -13.92 1.29 10.02
CA VAL A 67 -13.00 2.23 10.67
C VAL A 67 -12.23 3.03 9.62
N ARG A 68 -11.70 2.35 8.58
CA ARG A 68 -11.02 3.00 7.45
C ARG A 68 -11.91 4.03 6.77
N PHE A 69 -13.15 3.67 6.48
CA PHE A 69 -14.10 4.57 5.82
C PHE A 69 -14.53 5.73 6.71
N SER A 70 -14.84 5.46 7.98
CA SER A 70 -15.24 6.49 8.94
C SER A 70 -14.13 7.50 9.19
N PHE A 71 -12.89 7.03 9.36
CA PHE A 71 -11.73 7.89 9.53
C PHE A 71 -11.51 8.76 8.30
N THR A 72 -11.57 8.18 7.10
CA THR A 72 -11.36 8.93 5.87
C THR A 72 -12.47 9.95 5.62
N LEU A 73 -13.71 9.63 5.99
CA LEU A 73 -14.83 10.57 5.93
C LEU A 73 -14.60 11.76 6.89
N ALA A 74 -14.23 11.49 8.14
CA ALA A 74 -13.90 12.53 9.11
C ALA A 74 -12.72 13.39 8.64
N ALA A 75 -11.67 12.77 8.10
CA ALA A 75 -10.51 13.47 7.55
C ALA A 75 -10.88 14.33 6.33
N ALA A 76 -11.72 13.83 5.41
CA ALA A 76 -12.19 14.58 4.25
C ALA A 76 -12.99 15.82 4.66
N LEU A 77 -13.90 15.68 5.64
CA LEU A 77 -14.69 16.79 6.17
C LEU A 77 -13.82 17.80 6.91
N LEU A 78 -12.87 17.34 7.73
CA LEU A 78 -11.95 18.20 8.47
C LEU A 78 -11.07 19.00 7.50
N VAL A 79 -10.42 18.35 6.54
CA VAL A 79 -9.60 19.02 5.52
C VAL A 79 -10.46 19.98 4.70
N GLY A 80 -11.62 19.55 4.23
CA GLY A 80 -12.50 20.38 3.43
C GLY A 80 -13.04 21.61 4.16
N THR A 81 -13.29 21.51 5.47
CA THR A 81 -13.77 22.64 6.30
C THR A 81 -12.65 23.58 6.71
N ILE A 82 -11.45 23.07 7.06
CA ILE A 82 -10.28 23.92 7.35
C ILE A 82 -9.89 24.73 6.12
N PHE A 83 -9.91 24.11 4.93
CA PHE A 83 -9.55 24.74 3.67
C PHE A 83 -10.77 25.15 2.84
N TRP A 84 -11.86 25.54 3.52
CA TRP A 84 -13.12 25.91 2.90
C TRP A 84 -12.96 27.04 1.88
N LYS A 85 -13.34 26.77 0.62
CA LYS A 85 -13.26 27.72 -0.50
C LYS A 85 -11.86 28.33 -0.71
N VAL A 86 -10.80 27.70 -0.21
CA VAL A 86 -9.45 28.24 -0.41
C VAL A 86 -9.04 28.12 -1.88
N GLY A 87 -9.57 27.14 -2.62
CA GLY A 87 -9.33 26.96 -4.05
C GLY A 87 -9.71 28.16 -4.93
N THR A 88 -10.52 29.11 -4.44
CA THR A 88 -10.86 30.35 -5.16
C THR A 88 -9.88 31.50 -4.87
N LYS A 89 -9.06 31.40 -3.81
CA LYS A 89 -8.08 32.41 -3.40
C LYS A 89 -6.71 32.04 -3.95
N ARG A 90 -6.32 32.65 -5.06
CA ARG A 90 -5.05 32.35 -5.77
C ARG A 90 -4.19 33.58 -6.02
N GLU A 91 -4.49 34.70 -5.36
CA GLU A 91 -3.89 35.99 -5.66
C GLU A 91 -2.44 36.09 -5.17
N ASN A 92 -2.11 35.39 -4.09
CA ASN A 92 -0.81 35.46 -3.45
C ASN A 92 -0.11 34.09 -3.41
N THR A 93 1.22 34.16 -3.40
CA THR A 93 2.09 32.98 -3.22
C THR A 93 1.79 32.18 -1.94
N ASN A 94 1.43 32.88 -0.86
CA ASN A 94 1.08 32.26 0.42
C ASN A 94 -0.19 31.41 0.32
N ASP A 95 -1.20 31.90 -0.40
CA ASP A 95 -2.47 31.19 -0.57
C ASP A 95 -2.25 29.90 -1.38
N LEU A 96 -1.46 29.99 -2.47
CA LEU A 96 -1.13 28.82 -3.28
C LEU A 96 -0.33 27.78 -2.47
N THR A 97 0.68 28.22 -1.71
CA THR A 97 1.49 27.33 -0.87
C THR A 97 0.63 26.67 0.23
N MET A 98 -0.33 27.40 0.79
CA MET A 98 -1.28 26.87 1.76
C MET A 98 -2.16 25.77 1.16
N ILE A 99 -2.69 25.96 -0.06
CA ILE A 99 -3.51 24.94 -0.72
C ILE A 99 -2.68 23.70 -1.05
N ILE A 100 -1.46 23.89 -1.55
CA ILE A 100 -0.56 22.79 -1.85
C ILE A 100 -0.23 22.01 -0.57
N GLY A 101 0.04 22.71 0.53
CA GLY A 101 0.27 22.11 1.84
C GLY A 101 -0.93 21.35 2.38
N ALA A 102 -2.14 21.86 2.15
CA ALA A 102 -3.39 21.19 2.49
C ALA A 102 -3.54 19.84 1.76
N MET A 103 -3.37 19.85 0.44
CA MET A 103 -3.47 18.64 -0.40
C MET A 103 -2.43 17.59 0.02
N TYR A 104 -1.19 18.05 0.25
CA TYR A 104 -0.09 17.23 0.74
C TYR A 104 -0.42 16.58 2.10
N ALA A 105 -0.78 17.39 3.10
CA ALA A 105 -1.03 16.93 4.45
C ALA A 105 -2.21 15.94 4.49
N ALA A 106 -3.27 16.23 3.73
CA ALA A 106 -4.46 15.40 3.66
C ALA A 106 -4.17 14.01 3.08
N VAL A 107 -3.44 13.94 1.96
CA VAL A 107 -3.11 12.64 1.34
C VAL A 107 -2.10 11.87 2.19
N LEU A 108 -1.13 12.54 2.80
CA LEU A 108 -0.19 11.89 3.71
C LEU A 108 -0.91 11.29 4.93
N PHE A 109 -1.81 12.06 5.56
CA PHE A 109 -2.51 11.62 6.77
C PHE A 109 -3.43 10.42 6.51
N VAL A 110 -4.25 10.49 5.45
CA VAL A 110 -5.11 9.37 5.05
C VAL A 110 -4.27 8.18 4.58
N GLY A 111 -3.18 8.43 3.85
CA GLY A 111 -2.24 7.39 3.42
C GLY A 111 -1.59 6.64 4.58
N ILE A 112 -1.07 7.35 5.57
CA ILE A 112 -0.50 6.74 6.79
C ILE A 112 -1.56 5.92 7.51
N ASN A 113 -2.79 6.43 7.64
CA ASN A 113 -3.88 5.68 8.25
C ASN A 113 -4.21 4.37 7.48
N ASN A 114 -4.24 4.43 6.15
CA ASN A 114 -4.44 3.25 5.31
C ASN A 114 -3.35 2.19 5.50
N CYS A 115 -2.11 2.60 5.69
CA CYS A 115 -1.00 1.72 5.99
C CYS A 115 -1.14 1.11 7.40
N SER A 116 -1.39 1.92 8.43
CA SER A 116 -1.49 1.45 9.81
C SER A 116 -2.67 0.52 10.06
N THR A 117 -3.80 0.73 9.36
CA THR A 117 -5.02 -0.09 9.51
C THR A 117 -4.90 -1.45 8.83
N VAL A 118 -4.16 -1.57 7.72
CA VAL A 118 -3.98 -2.85 7.02
C VAL A 118 -2.99 -3.78 7.71
N GLN A 119 -2.00 -3.22 8.43
CA GLN A 119 -0.95 -4.00 9.11
C GLN A 119 -1.48 -5.09 10.06
N PRO A 120 -2.38 -4.81 11.02
CA PRO A 120 -2.89 -5.85 11.92
C PRO A 120 -3.69 -6.93 11.18
N ILE A 121 -4.47 -6.55 10.16
CA ILE A 121 -5.27 -7.49 9.36
C ILE A 121 -4.38 -8.47 8.61
N VAL A 122 -3.34 -7.97 7.93
CA VAL A 122 -2.38 -8.82 7.21
C VAL A 122 -1.62 -9.73 8.18
N ALA A 123 -1.30 -9.27 9.39
CA ALA A 123 -0.61 -10.08 10.38
C ALA A 123 -1.46 -11.25 10.89
N VAL A 124 -2.76 -11.02 11.13
CA VAL A 124 -3.71 -12.08 11.51
C VAL A 124 -3.88 -13.07 10.36
N GLU A 125 -4.14 -12.57 9.14
CA GLU A 125 -4.31 -13.40 7.95
C GLU A 125 -3.07 -14.23 7.62
N ARG A 126 -1.86 -13.70 7.83
CA ARG A 126 -0.60 -14.44 7.66
C ARG A 126 -0.52 -15.66 8.58
N THR A 127 -1.07 -15.57 9.79
CA THR A 127 -1.09 -16.70 10.74
C THR A 127 -1.99 -17.83 10.22
N VAL A 128 -3.15 -17.47 9.66
CA VAL A 128 -4.06 -18.42 9.00
C VAL A 128 -3.40 -19.02 7.76
N PHE A 129 -2.78 -18.18 6.93
CA PHE A 129 -2.04 -18.58 5.74
C PHE A 129 -0.97 -19.63 6.05
N TYR A 130 -0.18 -19.44 7.10
CA TYR A 130 0.84 -20.42 7.48
C TYR A 130 0.25 -21.80 7.82
N ARG A 131 -0.91 -21.85 8.48
CA ARG A 131 -1.61 -23.11 8.79
C ARG A 131 -2.16 -23.77 7.53
N GLU A 132 -2.80 -23.00 6.66
CA GLU A 132 -3.39 -23.50 5.41
C GLU A 132 -2.31 -23.96 4.41
N ARG A 133 -1.17 -23.25 4.35
CA ARG A 133 0.00 -23.63 3.56
C ARG A 133 0.64 -24.92 4.09
N ALA A 134 0.75 -25.09 5.41
CA ALA A 134 1.28 -26.31 6.01
C ALA A 134 0.38 -27.53 5.74
N ALA A 135 -0.94 -27.32 5.62
CA ALA A 135 -1.90 -28.34 5.21
C ALA A 135 -1.91 -28.61 3.68
N GLY A 136 -1.08 -27.92 2.89
CA GLY A 136 -1.00 -28.12 1.44
C GLY A 136 -2.21 -27.59 0.66
N MET A 137 -2.99 -26.65 1.21
CA MET A 137 -4.25 -26.20 0.58
C MET A 137 -4.02 -25.36 -0.68
N TYR A 138 -3.06 -24.44 -0.67
CA TYR A 138 -2.72 -23.57 -1.80
C TYR A 138 -1.31 -22.98 -1.65
N SER A 139 -0.80 -22.37 -2.74
CA SER A 139 0.53 -21.75 -2.80
C SER A 139 0.53 -20.27 -2.38
N ALA A 140 1.70 -19.73 -2.02
CA ALA A 140 1.82 -18.36 -1.51
C ALA A 140 1.40 -17.27 -2.51
N MET A 141 1.67 -17.48 -3.80
CA MET A 141 1.47 -16.44 -4.82
C MET A 141 -0.02 -16.15 -5.11
N PRO A 142 -0.88 -17.16 -5.35
CA PRO A 142 -2.33 -16.94 -5.48
C PRO A 142 -2.95 -16.25 -4.27
N TYR A 143 -2.50 -16.60 -3.06
CA TYR A 143 -2.95 -15.95 -1.83
C TYR A 143 -2.57 -14.46 -1.79
N ALA A 144 -1.30 -14.15 -2.03
CA ALA A 144 -0.82 -12.78 -1.99
C ALA A 144 -1.52 -11.91 -3.05
N MET A 145 -1.66 -12.42 -4.28
CA MET A 145 -2.38 -11.74 -5.36
C MET A 145 -3.85 -11.53 -5.00
N ALA A 146 -4.51 -12.54 -4.42
CA ALA A 146 -5.90 -12.44 -4.02
C ALA A 146 -6.10 -11.33 -2.97
N GLN A 147 -5.19 -11.21 -2.00
CA GLN A 147 -5.26 -10.16 -0.99
C GLN A 147 -5.02 -8.76 -1.59
N VAL A 148 -4.04 -8.62 -2.49
CA VAL A 148 -3.77 -7.36 -3.21
C VAL A 148 -4.99 -6.90 -4.02
N VAL A 149 -5.63 -7.82 -4.75
CA VAL A 149 -6.82 -7.51 -5.56
C VAL A 149 -8.04 -7.20 -4.69
N ALA A 150 -8.18 -7.87 -3.54
CA ALA A 150 -9.27 -7.62 -2.62
C ALA A 150 -9.28 -6.18 -2.07
N GLU A 151 -8.13 -5.52 -1.93
CA GLU A 151 -8.04 -4.12 -1.47
C GLU A 151 -8.59 -3.10 -2.50
N ILE A 152 -8.48 -3.39 -3.80
CA ILE A 152 -8.75 -2.43 -4.88
C ILE A 152 -10.17 -1.82 -4.78
N PRO A 153 -11.25 -2.61 -4.64
CA PRO A 153 -12.61 -2.06 -4.62
C PRO A 153 -12.89 -1.20 -3.38
N TYR A 154 -12.33 -1.56 -2.22
CA TYR A 154 -12.50 -0.79 -0.99
C TYR A 154 -11.77 0.54 -1.06
N VAL A 155 -10.52 0.54 -1.54
CA VAL A 155 -9.74 1.77 -1.74
C VAL A 155 -10.37 2.64 -2.82
N PHE A 156 -10.95 2.05 -3.88
CA PHE A 156 -11.66 2.79 -4.91
C PHE A 156 -12.86 3.54 -4.33
N PHE A 157 -13.72 2.84 -3.57
CA PHE A 157 -14.86 3.47 -2.91
C PHE A 157 -14.44 4.56 -1.91
N GLN A 158 -13.42 4.27 -1.09
CA GLN A 158 -12.81 5.23 -0.17
C GLN A 158 -12.37 6.51 -0.87
N THR A 159 -11.64 6.36 -1.97
CA THR A 159 -11.10 7.49 -2.73
C THR A 159 -12.21 8.27 -3.44
N ALA A 160 -13.27 7.59 -3.88
CA ALA A 160 -14.35 8.22 -4.64
C ALA A 160 -15.08 9.29 -3.81
N TYR A 161 -15.55 8.93 -2.61
CA TYR A 161 -16.21 9.92 -1.75
C TYR A 161 -15.21 10.92 -1.16
N TYR A 162 -13.98 10.50 -0.81
CA TYR A 162 -12.94 11.40 -0.34
C TYR A 162 -12.68 12.52 -1.37
N SER A 163 -12.51 12.13 -2.63
CA SER A 163 -12.23 13.07 -3.71
C SER A 163 -13.41 13.99 -3.94
N LEU A 164 -14.63 13.45 -3.97
CA LEU A 164 -15.83 14.28 -4.15
C LEU A 164 -15.98 15.34 -3.05
N ILE A 165 -15.81 14.95 -1.78
CA ILE A 165 -15.94 15.85 -0.63
C ILE A 165 -14.84 16.91 -0.65
N VAL A 166 -13.57 16.51 -0.70
CA VAL A 166 -12.45 17.45 -0.63
C VAL A 166 -12.47 18.39 -1.83
N TYR A 167 -12.74 17.88 -3.04
CA TYR A 167 -12.79 18.70 -4.24
C TYR A 167 -13.90 19.76 -4.20
N ALA A 168 -15.07 19.39 -3.68
CA ALA A 168 -16.18 20.30 -3.50
C ALA A 168 -15.93 21.36 -2.41
N LEU A 169 -15.50 20.94 -1.22
CA LEU A 169 -15.35 21.85 -0.08
C LEU A 169 -14.18 22.83 -0.24
N VAL A 170 -13.06 22.38 -0.82
CA VAL A 170 -11.95 23.26 -1.17
C VAL A 170 -12.31 24.19 -2.33
N SER A 171 -13.33 23.83 -3.12
CA SER A 171 -13.79 24.57 -4.30
C SER A 171 -12.70 24.69 -5.38
N PHE A 172 -12.18 23.54 -5.81
CA PHE A 172 -11.33 23.46 -6.99
C PHE A 172 -12.13 23.74 -8.28
N GLN A 173 -11.41 23.97 -9.38
CA GLN A 173 -12.04 24.25 -10.68
C GLN A 173 -12.70 22.99 -11.26
N TRP A 174 -14.03 22.95 -11.27
CA TRP A 174 -14.80 21.85 -11.83
C TRP A 174 -14.59 21.72 -13.34
N THR A 175 -13.66 20.85 -13.70
CA THR A 175 -13.44 20.35 -15.07
C THR A 175 -13.25 18.86 -14.97
N ALA A 176 -13.90 18.08 -15.84
CA ALA A 176 -13.86 16.62 -15.79
C ALA A 176 -12.41 16.09 -15.75
N ALA A 177 -11.53 16.64 -16.59
CA ALA A 177 -10.12 16.29 -16.61
C ALA A 177 -9.41 16.53 -15.26
N LYS A 178 -9.57 17.72 -14.66
CA LYS A 178 -8.93 18.06 -13.38
C LYS A 178 -9.42 17.20 -12.22
N PHE A 179 -10.72 16.89 -12.20
CA PHE A 179 -11.32 16.01 -11.20
C PHE A 179 -10.83 14.57 -11.35
N PHE A 180 -10.84 14.00 -12.56
CA PHE A 180 -10.38 12.63 -12.78
C PHE A 180 -8.88 12.48 -12.53
N TRP A 181 -8.07 13.49 -12.83
CA TRP A 181 -6.66 13.49 -12.46
C TRP A 181 -6.45 13.53 -10.94
N PHE A 182 -7.20 14.37 -10.23
CA PHE A 182 -7.18 14.40 -8.77
C PHE A 182 -7.56 13.04 -8.18
N PHE A 183 -8.68 12.46 -8.63
CA PHE A 183 -9.13 11.14 -8.22
C PHE A 183 -8.09 10.06 -8.53
N PHE A 184 -7.52 10.06 -9.73
CA PHE A 184 -6.50 9.09 -10.14
C PHE A 184 -5.27 9.14 -9.23
N VAL A 185 -4.73 10.34 -8.99
CA VAL A 185 -3.56 10.52 -8.14
C VAL A 185 -3.89 10.08 -6.71
N SER A 186 -5.00 10.55 -6.13
CA SER A 186 -5.42 10.14 -4.78
C SER A 186 -5.66 8.63 -4.67
N PHE A 187 -6.26 8.00 -5.69
CA PHE A 187 -6.54 6.56 -5.70
C PHE A 187 -5.26 5.74 -5.65
N PHE A 188 -4.32 6.01 -6.56
CA PHE A 188 -3.03 5.31 -6.57
C PHE A 188 -2.19 5.64 -5.34
N SER A 189 -2.33 6.85 -4.78
CA SER A 189 -1.69 7.19 -3.50
C SER A 189 -2.18 6.34 -2.35
N PHE A 190 -3.50 6.26 -2.18
CA PHE A 190 -4.09 5.43 -1.13
C PHE A 190 -3.82 3.94 -1.35
N LEU A 191 -3.76 3.50 -2.61
CA LEU A 191 -3.44 2.12 -2.96
C LEU A 191 -1.99 1.76 -2.63
N TYR A 192 -1.01 2.57 -3.05
CA TYR A 192 0.39 2.27 -2.74
C TYR A 192 0.65 2.35 -1.24
N PHE A 193 -0.01 3.23 -0.48
CA PHE A 193 0.13 3.29 0.98
C PHE A 193 -0.43 2.04 1.65
N THR A 194 -1.54 1.49 1.13
CA THR A 194 -2.09 0.21 1.58
C THR A 194 -1.10 -0.92 1.33
N TYR A 195 -0.58 -1.02 0.10
CA TYR A 195 0.39 -2.05 -0.26
C TYR A 195 1.73 -1.90 0.46
N TYR A 196 2.14 -0.67 0.76
CA TYR A 196 3.28 -0.39 1.62
C TYR A 196 3.08 -1.01 3.00
N GLY A 197 1.89 -0.84 3.61
CA GLY A 197 1.53 -1.50 4.87
C GLY A 197 1.58 -3.01 4.79
N MET A 198 1.00 -3.61 3.75
CA MET A 198 1.08 -5.05 3.52
C MET A 198 2.54 -5.53 3.40
N MET A 199 3.36 -4.82 2.62
CA MET A 199 4.78 -5.12 2.45
C MET A 199 5.51 -5.07 3.80
N THR A 200 5.31 -4.02 4.61
CA THR A 200 5.99 -3.90 5.91
C THR A 200 5.69 -5.07 6.83
N VAL A 201 4.46 -5.61 6.85
CA VAL A 201 4.15 -6.82 7.62
C VAL A 201 4.83 -8.05 7.04
N SER A 202 4.91 -8.17 5.71
CA SER A 202 5.54 -9.34 5.09
C SER A 202 7.04 -9.47 5.36
N ILE A 203 7.73 -8.37 5.68
CA ILE A 203 9.17 -8.35 5.99
C ILE A 203 9.49 -8.35 7.49
N THR A 204 8.49 -8.20 8.37
CA THR A 204 8.70 -8.16 9.82
C THR A 204 8.03 -9.32 10.57
N PRO A 205 8.53 -9.70 11.76
CA PRO A 205 7.94 -10.78 12.53
C PRO A 205 6.54 -10.48 13.08
N ASN A 206 6.24 -9.22 13.43
CA ASN A 206 4.94 -8.82 13.98
C ASN A 206 4.53 -7.43 13.47
N HIS A 207 3.23 -7.10 13.62
CA HIS A 207 2.69 -5.83 13.14
C HIS A 207 3.25 -4.61 13.90
N GLN A 208 3.62 -4.75 15.18
CA GLN A 208 4.20 -3.66 15.96
C GLN A 208 5.55 -3.19 15.39
N VAL A 209 6.43 -4.15 15.06
CA VAL A 209 7.70 -3.88 14.37
C VAL A 209 7.45 -3.36 12.96
N ALA A 210 6.41 -3.85 12.27
CA ALA A 210 6.00 -3.29 10.96
C ALA A 210 5.61 -1.80 11.08
N SER A 211 4.84 -1.43 12.11
CA SER A 211 4.43 -0.04 12.36
C SER A 211 5.62 0.86 12.65
N ILE A 212 6.57 0.41 13.48
CA ILE A 212 7.81 1.16 13.78
C ILE A 212 8.66 1.34 12.51
N PHE A 213 8.82 0.27 11.73
CA PHE A 213 9.55 0.31 10.47
C PHE A 213 8.89 1.28 9.48
N ALA A 214 7.57 1.19 9.31
CA ALA A 214 6.81 2.08 8.44
C ALA A 214 6.95 3.56 8.87
N ALA A 215 6.87 3.84 10.17
CA ALA A 215 6.97 5.18 10.74
C ALA A 215 8.31 5.85 10.43
N ALA A 216 9.41 5.09 10.44
CA ALA A 216 10.73 5.61 10.08
C ALA A 216 10.76 6.16 8.64
N PHE A 217 10.12 5.47 7.69
CA PHE A 217 10.06 5.92 6.30
C PHE A 217 9.07 7.05 6.07
N TYR A 218 7.99 7.17 6.85
CA TYR A 218 7.06 8.31 6.73
C TYR A 218 7.78 9.64 6.90
N ALA A 219 8.71 9.74 7.84
CA ALA A 219 9.50 10.95 8.07
C ALA A 219 10.34 11.30 6.82
N VAL A 220 10.94 10.30 6.19
CA VAL A 220 11.78 10.50 5.00
C VAL A 220 10.91 10.83 3.77
N PHE A 221 9.76 10.17 3.60
CA PHE A 221 8.79 10.51 2.57
C PHE A 221 8.30 11.95 2.72
N ASN A 222 8.04 12.38 3.97
CA ASN A 222 7.57 13.72 4.30
C ASN A 222 8.61 14.79 3.92
N LEU A 223 9.87 14.61 4.34
CA LEU A 223 10.96 15.56 4.10
C LEU A 223 11.26 15.77 2.61
N PHE A 224 11.30 14.68 1.83
CA PHE A 224 11.65 14.71 0.41
C PHE A 224 10.44 14.65 -0.52
N SER A 225 9.24 14.97 -0.03
CA SER A 225 8.00 15.04 -0.82
C SER A 225 7.97 16.18 -1.84
N GLY A 226 8.95 17.08 -1.83
CA GLY A 226 8.97 18.27 -2.70
C GLY A 226 8.12 19.43 -2.18
N PHE A 227 7.39 19.26 -1.06
CA PHE A 227 6.63 20.33 -0.43
C PHE A 227 7.50 21.20 0.50
N PHE A 228 8.11 20.60 1.55
CA PHE A 228 8.96 21.34 2.50
C PHE A 228 10.26 21.83 1.88
N ILE A 229 10.89 20.98 1.06
CA ILE A 229 12.08 21.32 0.29
C ILE A 229 11.71 21.15 -1.19
N PRO A 230 11.49 22.26 -1.92
CA PRO A 230 11.22 22.21 -3.35
C PRO A 230 12.34 21.49 -4.11
N ARG A 231 11.98 20.71 -5.13
CA ARG A 231 12.91 19.88 -5.91
C ARG A 231 14.20 20.61 -6.34
N PRO A 232 14.17 21.86 -6.85
CA PRO A 232 15.38 22.56 -7.27
C PRO A 232 16.36 22.91 -6.13
N LYS A 233 15.86 22.97 -4.89
CA LYS A 233 16.65 23.30 -3.70
C LYS A 233 17.25 22.07 -3.00
N ILE A 234 16.89 20.86 -3.43
CA ILE A 234 17.46 19.63 -2.87
C ILE A 234 18.93 19.52 -3.30
N PRO A 235 19.88 19.28 -2.39
CA PRO A 235 21.28 19.07 -2.74
C PRO A 235 21.46 17.99 -3.80
N LYS A 236 22.35 18.21 -4.77
CA LYS A 236 22.56 17.31 -5.92
C LYS A 236 22.83 15.86 -5.50
N TRP A 237 23.49 15.62 -4.36
CA TRP A 237 23.77 14.28 -3.86
C TRP A 237 22.55 13.58 -3.23
N TRP A 238 21.47 14.30 -2.87
CA TRP A 238 20.24 13.74 -2.25
C TRP A 238 19.08 13.64 -3.23
N ILE A 239 19.19 14.21 -4.44
CA ILE A 239 18.10 14.28 -5.41
C ILE A 239 17.57 12.90 -5.85
N TRP A 240 18.40 11.85 -5.78
CA TRP A 240 17.97 10.48 -6.09
C TRP A 240 16.82 10.02 -5.20
N TYR A 241 16.82 10.43 -3.92
CA TYR A 241 15.78 10.02 -2.98
C TYR A 241 14.42 10.62 -3.36
N TYR A 242 14.40 11.88 -3.82
CA TYR A 242 13.19 12.52 -4.34
C TYR A 242 12.52 11.68 -5.43
N TRP A 243 13.30 11.09 -6.34
CA TRP A 243 12.77 10.29 -7.45
C TRP A 243 12.22 8.91 -7.03
N ILE A 244 12.75 8.33 -5.96
CA ILE A 244 12.25 7.04 -5.42
C ILE A 244 11.17 7.22 -4.33
N CYS A 245 10.84 8.46 -3.97
CA CYS A 245 9.83 8.79 -2.97
C CYS A 245 8.42 8.79 -3.58
N PRO A 246 7.51 7.86 -3.21
CA PRO A 246 6.15 7.82 -3.79
C PRO A 246 5.36 9.10 -3.54
N LEU A 247 5.58 9.71 -2.38
CA LEU A 247 4.87 10.92 -1.97
C LEU A 247 5.28 12.13 -2.81
N ALA A 248 6.53 12.19 -3.29
CA ALA A 248 6.99 13.25 -4.19
C ALA A 248 6.18 13.30 -5.50
N TRP A 249 5.92 12.13 -6.07
CA TRP A 249 5.10 11.98 -7.28
C TRP A 249 3.62 12.28 -7.04
N THR A 250 3.11 11.95 -5.86
CA THR A 250 1.75 12.31 -5.44
C THR A 250 1.58 13.82 -5.41
N VAL A 251 2.49 14.52 -4.72
CA VAL A 251 2.46 15.98 -4.60
C VAL A 251 2.62 16.63 -5.97
N TYR A 252 3.56 16.15 -6.79
CA TYR A 252 3.73 16.60 -8.17
C TYR A 252 2.42 16.49 -8.96
N GLY A 253 1.80 15.30 -8.99
CA GLY A 253 0.58 15.05 -9.76
C GLY A 253 -0.60 15.89 -9.29
N LEU A 254 -0.77 16.06 -7.98
CA LEU A 254 -1.82 16.91 -7.41
C LEU A 254 -1.64 18.37 -7.81
N ILE A 255 -0.41 18.90 -7.75
CA ILE A 255 -0.15 20.31 -8.07
C ILE A 255 -0.31 20.56 -9.57
N VAL A 256 0.30 19.73 -10.41
CA VAL A 256 0.24 19.90 -11.86
C VAL A 256 -1.19 19.72 -12.38
N SER A 257 -1.95 18.78 -11.85
CA SER A 257 -3.34 18.58 -12.28
C SER A 257 -4.28 19.77 -11.99
N GLN A 258 -4.01 20.55 -10.95
CA GLN A 258 -4.88 21.68 -10.58
C GLN A 258 -4.36 23.02 -11.10
N TYR A 259 -3.04 23.20 -11.12
CA TYR A 259 -2.38 24.50 -11.32
C TYR A 259 -1.43 24.56 -12.52
N GLY A 260 -1.13 23.44 -13.19
CA GLY A 260 -0.15 23.40 -14.28
C GLY A 260 -0.58 24.12 -15.57
N ASP A 261 -1.87 24.34 -15.74
CA ASP A 261 -2.51 24.95 -16.90
C ASP A 261 -3.04 26.38 -16.64
N LEU A 262 -2.84 26.92 -15.43
CA LEU A 262 -3.36 28.23 -15.08
C LEU A 262 -2.41 29.37 -15.47
N GLU A 263 -2.93 30.29 -16.30
CA GLU A 263 -2.22 31.48 -16.77
C GLU A 263 -2.50 32.73 -15.94
N ASP A 264 -3.34 32.62 -14.90
CA ASP A 264 -3.63 33.72 -13.96
C ASP A 264 -2.32 34.23 -13.31
N THR A 265 -2.20 35.55 -13.16
CA THR A 265 -1.03 36.19 -12.52
C THR A 265 -1.13 36.14 -11.01
N ILE A 266 0.00 35.92 -10.33
CA ILE A 266 0.09 35.91 -8.87
C ILE A 266 1.13 36.89 -8.36
N LYS A 267 0.86 37.46 -7.18
CA LYS A 267 1.83 38.32 -6.50
C LYS A 267 2.92 37.47 -5.88
N VAL A 268 4.14 37.66 -6.38
CA VAL A 268 5.37 37.06 -5.83
C VAL A 268 6.20 38.18 -5.19
N PRO A 269 6.51 38.11 -3.89
CA PRO A 269 7.31 39.13 -3.23
C PRO A 269 8.65 39.36 -3.94
N GLY A 270 8.92 40.60 -4.35
CA GLY A 270 10.19 40.99 -4.99
C GLY A 270 10.28 40.76 -6.49
N MET A 271 9.17 40.43 -7.18
CA MET A 271 9.13 40.28 -8.64
C MET A 271 8.10 41.24 -9.25
N SER A 272 8.51 42.02 -10.26
CA SER A 272 7.58 42.73 -11.14
C SER A 272 8.06 42.62 -12.61
N PRO A 273 7.17 42.33 -13.57
CA PRO A 273 5.73 42.10 -13.45
C PRO A 273 5.36 40.79 -12.72
N ASP A 274 4.12 40.70 -12.25
CA ASP A 274 3.58 39.52 -11.56
C ASP A 274 3.61 38.29 -12.48
N PRO A 275 4.29 37.18 -12.10
CA PRO A 275 4.37 35.98 -12.93
C PRO A 275 3.07 35.18 -12.90
N THR A 276 2.90 34.27 -13.86
CA THR A 276 1.75 33.35 -13.89
C THR A 276 1.88 32.22 -12.87
N ILE A 277 0.75 31.63 -12.45
CA ILE A 277 0.75 30.43 -11.57
C ILE A 277 1.60 29.32 -12.18
N LYS A 278 1.44 29.06 -13.49
CA LYS A 278 2.25 28.08 -14.23
C LYS A 278 3.75 28.34 -14.10
N TRP A 279 4.19 29.59 -14.25
CA TRP A 279 5.59 29.96 -14.08
C TRP A 279 6.08 29.70 -12.65
N TYR A 280 5.26 30.03 -11.64
CA TYR A 280 5.61 29.80 -10.24
C TYR A 280 5.75 28.30 -9.93
N VAL A 281 4.82 27.47 -10.41
CA VAL A 281 4.87 26.01 -10.25
C VAL A 281 6.13 25.41 -10.91
N GLN A 282 6.49 25.90 -12.11
CA GLN A 282 7.68 25.46 -12.82
C GLN A 282 8.98 25.91 -12.13
N ASN A 283 9.11 27.18 -11.78
CA ASN A 283 10.39 27.74 -11.30
C ASN A 283 10.61 27.55 -9.81
N HIS A 284 9.56 27.62 -8.99
CA HIS A 284 9.69 27.43 -7.55
C HIS A 284 9.78 25.94 -7.20
N PHE A 285 8.86 25.12 -7.72
CA PHE A 285 8.77 23.70 -7.39
C PHE A 285 9.47 22.77 -8.39
N GLY A 286 9.82 23.24 -9.59
CA GLY A 286 10.47 22.39 -10.60
C GLY A 286 9.52 21.40 -11.27
N TYR A 287 8.21 21.72 -11.32
CA TYR A 287 7.18 20.85 -11.89
C TYR A 287 6.80 21.27 -13.30
N ASP A 288 6.94 20.35 -14.24
CA ASP A 288 6.61 20.53 -15.65
C ASP A 288 5.18 20.04 -15.90
N PRO A 289 4.28 20.90 -16.43
CA PRO A 289 2.92 20.54 -16.78
C PRO A 289 2.80 19.37 -17.78
N ASN A 290 3.79 19.20 -18.66
CA ASN A 290 3.78 18.11 -19.65
C ASN A 290 4.15 16.75 -19.05
N PHE A 291 4.56 16.71 -17.79
CA PHE A 291 5.09 15.51 -17.15
C PHE A 291 4.02 14.64 -16.47
N MET A 292 2.73 14.96 -16.63
CA MET A 292 1.63 14.26 -15.94
C MET A 292 1.54 12.77 -16.30
N ALA A 293 1.79 12.40 -17.56
CA ALA A 293 1.77 10.99 -17.98
C ALA A 293 2.88 10.15 -17.30
N PRO A 294 4.16 10.61 -17.26
CA PRO A 294 5.18 10.00 -16.42
C PRO A 294 4.79 9.88 -14.94
N VAL A 295 4.19 10.92 -14.34
CA VAL A 295 3.71 10.85 -12.95
C VAL A 295 2.72 9.70 -12.77
N ALA A 296 1.77 9.56 -13.70
CA ALA A 296 0.77 8.51 -13.65
C ALA A 296 1.40 7.10 -13.69
N VAL A 297 2.34 6.89 -14.61
CA VAL A 297 3.07 5.62 -14.75
C VAL A 297 3.85 5.29 -13.48
N VAL A 298 4.52 6.28 -12.89
CA VAL A 298 5.32 6.08 -11.67
C VAL A 298 4.45 5.76 -10.47
N LEU A 299 3.30 6.42 -10.29
CA LEU A 299 2.35 6.12 -9.21
C LEU A 299 1.81 4.69 -9.30
N VAL A 300 1.43 4.24 -10.50
CA VAL A 300 1.05 2.84 -10.76
C VAL A 300 2.23 1.92 -10.45
N GLY A 301 3.43 2.29 -10.88
CA GLY A 301 4.67 1.56 -10.64
C GLY A 301 4.95 1.32 -9.14
N PHE A 302 4.76 2.33 -8.28
CA PHE A 302 4.89 2.15 -6.83
C PHE A 302 3.85 1.19 -6.26
N GLY A 303 2.59 1.26 -6.72
CA GLY A 303 1.57 0.31 -6.34
C GLY A 303 1.96 -1.12 -6.69
N VAL A 304 2.38 -1.36 -7.94
CA VAL A 304 2.85 -2.67 -8.40
C VAL A 304 4.10 -3.13 -7.64
N PHE A 305 5.05 -2.23 -7.38
CA PHE A 305 6.27 -2.54 -6.65
C PHE A 305 5.98 -3.02 -5.23
N PHE A 306 5.17 -2.29 -4.45
CA PHE A 306 4.85 -2.70 -3.09
C PHE A 306 4.02 -3.99 -3.05
N ALA A 307 3.08 -4.18 -3.99
CA ALA A 307 2.32 -5.42 -4.12
C ALA A 307 3.22 -6.62 -4.47
N PHE A 308 4.19 -6.42 -5.38
CA PHE A 308 5.19 -7.44 -5.73
C PHE A 308 6.08 -7.78 -4.54
N MET A 309 6.60 -6.78 -3.83
CA MET A 309 7.43 -6.97 -2.65
C MET A 309 6.67 -7.73 -1.56
N TYR A 310 5.41 -7.38 -1.31
CA TYR A 310 4.54 -8.13 -0.41
C TYR A 310 4.43 -9.62 -0.82
N ALA A 311 4.11 -9.89 -2.08
CA ALA A 311 3.95 -11.25 -2.59
C ALA A 311 5.25 -12.07 -2.59
N TYR A 312 6.38 -11.42 -2.87
CA TYR A 312 7.69 -12.05 -2.81
C TYR A 312 8.07 -12.38 -1.36
N CYS A 313 7.99 -11.41 -0.46
CA CYS A 313 8.39 -11.56 0.93
C CYS A 313 7.55 -12.58 1.68
N ILE A 314 6.23 -12.63 1.46
CA ILE A 314 5.37 -13.64 2.10
C ILE A 314 5.61 -15.08 1.58
N LYS A 315 6.15 -15.20 0.36
CA LYS A 315 6.57 -16.49 -0.19
C LYS A 315 7.88 -16.98 0.41
N THR A 316 8.86 -16.07 0.54
CA THR A 316 10.26 -16.39 0.90
C THR A 316 10.54 -16.35 2.38
N LEU A 317 9.96 -15.40 3.12
CA LEU A 317 10.20 -15.22 4.55
C LEU A 317 9.21 -16.06 5.36
N ASN A 318 9.71 -16.70 6.41
CA ASN A 318 8.89 -17.44 7.36
C ASN A 318 9.20 -16.96 8.78
N PHE A 319 8.17 -16.51 9.49
CA PHE A 319 8.25 -16.00 10.85
C PHE A 319 7.52 -16.90 11.86
N GLN A 320 7.22 -18.17 11.52
CA GLN A 320 6.72 -19.14 12.48
C GLN A 320 7.80 -19.43 13.54
N MET A 321 7.50 -19.07 14.79
CA MET A 321 8.24 -19.61 15.94
C MET A 321 7.71 -21.04 16.17
N ARG A 322 8.61 -22.03 16.15
CA ARG A 322 8.27 -23.45 16.39
C ARG A 322 7.95 -23.72 17.84
#